data_AF-A0A4T0MHP0-F1
#
_entry.id   AF-A0A4T0MHP0-F1
#
_cell.length_a   1.000
_cell.length_b   1.000
_cell.length_c   1.000
_cell.angle_alpha   90.00
_cell.angle_beta   90.00
_cell.angle_gamma   90.00
#
_symmetry.space_group_name_H-M   'P 1'
#
loop_
_entity.id
_entity.type
_entity.pdbx_description
1 polymer ?
#
loop_
_entity_poly.entity_id
_entity_poly.type
_entity_poly.pdbx_seq_one_letter_code
_entity_poly.pdbx_strand_id
1 'polypeptide(L)'
;MSRYSLDIVQQPIRSRLCGFGEKDRRPIDPPPVVKARAYETHSDGSETELPEKDIIPHHLLVQVEIFDSRGLESCAYVYNSTTATQAANTTQASLTSDKPIRNLLGSLTAEGTRLRDTENNQGIFFCFQLYVTIQFSRH
;
A
#
# COMPACT_ATOMS: atom_id res chain seq x y z
N MET A 1 -17.73 -3.23 22.48
CA MET A 1 -16.84 -3.77 21.41
C MET A 1 -15.94 -2.62 21.01
N SER A 2 -14.63 -2.84 20.84
CA SER A 2 -13.72 -1.74 20.47
C SER A 2 -13.76 -1.51 18.96
N ARG A 3 -14.05 -0.28 18.54
CA ARG A 3 -13.99 0.15 17.15
C ARG A 3 -12.61 0.71 16.85
N TYR A 4 -12.05 0.41 15.69
CA TYR A 4 -10.80 1.01 15.22
C TYR A 4 -11.08 1.97 14.06
N SER A 5 -10.30 3.04 13.95
CA SER A 5 -10.20 3.86 12.74
C SER A 5 -8.75 4.01 12.31
N LEU A 6 -8.57 4.27 11.01
CA LEU A 6 -7.29 4.47 10.37
C LEU A 6 -7.31 5.85 9.71
N ASP A 7 -6.40 6.72 10.16
CA ASP A 7 -6.24 8.05 9.62
C ASP A 7 -4.98 8.08 8.75
N ILE A 8 -5.12 8.46 7.47
CA ILE A 8 -3.95 8.64 6.60
C ILE A 8 -3.29 9.96 6.97
N VAL A 9 -2.13 9.89 7.64
CA VAL A 9 -1.37 11.07 8.07
C VAL A 9 -0.33 11.49 7.03
N GLN A 10 0.05 10.59 6.12
CA GLN A 10 0.87 10.92 4.94
C GLN A 10 0.32 10.20 3.71
N GLN A 11 -0.13 10.99 2.72
CA GLN A 11 -0.69 10.48 1.47
C GLN A 11 0.41 10.12 0.47
N PRO A 12 0.29 9.02 -0.28
CA PRO A 12 1.12 8.81 -1.47
C PRO A 12 0.77 9.84 -2.54
N ILE A 13 1.74 10.62 -3.01
CA ILE A 13 1.48 11.70 -3.98
C ILE A 13 1.92 11.28 -5.38
N ARG A 14 3.11 10.70 -5.52
CA ARG A 14 3.67 10.32 -6.81
C ARG A 14 4.43 9.00 -6.73
N SER A 15 4.48 8.30 -7.84
CA SER A 15 5.35 7.15 -8.05
C SER A 15 5.98 7.25 -9.43
N ARG A 16 7.17 6.70 -9.59
CA ARG A 16 7.71 6.40 -10.92
C ARG A 16 7.41 4.95 -11.24
N LEU A 17 7.02 4.70 -12.48
CA LEU A 17 6.71 3.36 -12.94
C LEU A 17 7.99 2.53 -12.93
N CYS A 18 8.02 1.52 -12.08
CA CYS A 18 9.08 0.55 -12.05
C CYS A 18 8.79 -0.42 -13.19
N GLY A 19 9.37 -0.19 -14.38
CA GLY A 19 9.25 -1.15 -15.48
C GLY A 19 9.66 -2.57 -15.05
N PHE A 20 9.56 -3.56 -15.95
CA PHE A 20 9.78 -4.96 -15.58
C PHE A 20 11.22 -5.33 -15.13
N GLY A 21 12.17 -4.39 -15.16
CA GLY A 21 13.55 -4.58 -14.68
C GLY A 21 13.83 -4.01 -13.28
N GLU A 22 14.91 -4.45 -12.64
CA GLU A 22 15.31 -3.99 -11.29
C GLU A 22 16.01 -2.62 -11.25
N LYS A 23 16.48 -2.10 -12.40
CA LYS A 23 17.48 -1.02 -12.42
C LYS A 23 17.00 0.41 -12.09
N ASP A 24 15.70 0.71 -12.01
CA ASP A 24 15.19 2.06 -11.67
C ASP A 24 13.91 1.99 -10.81
N ARG A 25 13.93 1.14 -9.77
CA ARG A 25 12.82 1.07 -8.82
C ARG A 25 12.87 2.25 -7.88
N ARG A 26 11.83 3.10 -7.92
CA ARG A 26 11.69 4.23 -7.00
C ARG A 26 10.47 4.00 -6.12
N PRO A 27 10.60 4.18 -4.81
CA PRO A 27 9.47 4.06 -3.94
C PRO A 27 8.44 5.16 -4.24
N ILE A 28 7.21 4.89 -3.85
CA ILE A 28 6.17 5.90 -3.78
C ILE A 28 6.64 7.00 -2.83
N ASP A 29 6.52 8.25 -3.27
CA ASP A 29 6.99 9.42 -2.55
C ASP A 29 5.88 10.47 -2.41
N PRO A 30 5.58 10.95 -1.20
CA PRO A 30 6.08 10.43 0.08
C PRO A 30 5.46 9.04 0.41
N PRO A 31 6.09 8.21 1.26
CA PRO A 31 5.57 6.89 1.61
C PRO A 31 4.23 7.01 2.37
N PRO A 32 3.25 6.12 2.15
CA PRO A 32 2.02 6.16 2.96
C PRO A 32 2.32 5.91 4.44
N VAL A 33 1.73 6.75 5.30
CA VAL A 33 1.75 6.57 6.75
C VAL A 33 0.33 6.69 7.27
N VAL A 34 -0.07 5.72 8.08
CA VAL A 34 -1.43 5.62 8.65
C VAL A 34 -1.32 5.59 10.17
N LYS A 35 -2.16 6.35 10.88
CA LYS A 35 -2.31 6.31 12.34
C LYS A 35 -3.54 5.49 12.73
N ALA A 36 -3.39 4.57 13.67
CA ALA A 36 -4.53 3.89 14.29
C ALA A 36 -5.10 4.69 15.46
N ARG A 37 -6.43 4.65 15.59
CA ARG A 37 -7.18 5.10 16.76
C ARG A 37 -8.14 4.00 17.16
N ALA A 38 -8.37 3.86 18.46
CA ALA A 38 -9.26 2.86 19.01
C ALA A 38 -10.30 3.55 19.89
N TYR A 39 -11.52 3.05 19.87
CA TYR A 39 -12.66 3.61 20.56
C TYR A 39 -13.37 2.51 21.33
N GLU A 40 -13.78 2.81 22.55
CA GLU A 40 -14.66 1.96 23.33
C GLU A 40 -16.11 2.44 23.18
N THR A 41 -16.98 1.55 22.70
CA THR A 41 -18.43 1.81 22.62
C THR A 41 -19.09 1.41 23.93
N HIS A 42 -19.77 2.36 24.55
CA HIS A 42 -20.53 2.20 25.80
C HIS A 42 -21.93 1.65 25.56
N SER A 43 -22.61 1.24 26.63
CA SER A 43 -23.98 0.68 26.56
C SER A 43 -25.03 1.68 26.07
N ASP A 44 -24.78 2.98 26.24
CA ASP A 44 -25.64 4.07 25.75
C ASP A 44 -25.38 4.43 24.28
N GLY A 45 -24.44 3.74 23.61
CA GLY A 45 -24.04 3.98 22.23
C GLY A 45 -23.02 5.12 22.05
N SER A 46 -22.59 5.78 23.14
CA SER A 46 -21.50 6.75 23.07
C SER A 46 -20.16 6.06 22.84
N GLU A 47 -19.21 6.79 22.25
CA GLU A 47 -17.85 6.29 22.01
C GLU A 47 -16.82 7.19 22.68
N THR A 48 -15.87 6.57 23.37
CA THR A 48 -14.70 7.26 23.94
C THR A 48 -13.44 6.73 23.32
N GLU A 49 -12.54 7.62 22.91
CA GLU A 49 -11.24 7.22 22.39
C GLU A 49 -10.36 6.62 23.49
N LEU A 50 -9.77 5.47 23.21
CA LEU A 50 -8.84 4.80 24.10
C LEU A 50 -7.48 5.50 24.06
N PRO A 51 -6.83 5.68 25.22
CA PRO A 51 -5.50 6.24 25.24
C PRO A 51 -4.51 5.26 24.61
N GLU A 52 -3.52 5.78 23.91
CA GLU A 52 -2.62 4.98 23.08
C GLU A 52 -1.83 3.92 23.86
N LYS A 53 -1.57 4.16 25.16
CA LYS A 53 -0.94 3.21 26.07
C LYS A 53 -1.71 1.90 26.20
N ASP A 54 -3.03 1.93 26.05
CA ASP A 54 -3.92 0.77 26.19
C ASP A 54 -4.04 -0.02 24.87
N ILE A 55 -3.52 0.54 23.76
CA ILE A 55 -3.44 -0.14 22.47
C ILE A 55 -2.11 -0.90 22.41
N ILE A 56 -2.16 -2.22 22.16
CA ILE A 56 -0.97 -3.05 21.97
C ILE A 56 -0.62 -3.07 20.47
N PRO A 57 0.48 -2.42 20.04
CA PRO A 57 0.80 -2.25 18.62
C PRO A 57 1.00 -3.57 17.87
N HIS A 58 1.65 -4.54 18.53
CA HIS A 58 1.98 -5.86 17.98
C HIS A 58 0.76 -6.75 17.69
N HIS A 59 -0.43 -6.36 18.16
CA HIS A 59 -1.69 -7.05 17.82
C HIS A 59 -2.37 -6.47 16.57
N LEU A 60 -1.78 -5.42 15.97
CA LEU A 60 -2.36 -4.73 14.82
C LEU A 60 -1.49 -4.94 13.58
N LEU A 61 -2.13 -5.39 12.51
CA LEU A 61 -1.55 -5.53 11.18
C LEU A 61 -2.44 -4.79 10.19
N VAL A 62 -1.84 -3.94 9.35
CA VAL A 62 -2.55 -3.29 8.24
C VAL A 62 -1.97 -3.80 6.93
N GLN A 63 -2.87 -4.24 6.05
CA GLN A 63 -2.54 -4.64 4.68
C GLN A 63 -2.95 -3.54 3.70
N VAL A 64 -2.14 -3.32 2.67
CA VAL A 64 -2.40 -2.38 1.59
C VAL A 64 -2.62 -3.14 0.29
N GLU A 65 -3.60 -2.67 -0.47
CA GLU A 65 -3.92 -3.12 -1.81
C GLU A 65 -4.12 -1.90 -2.73
N ILE A 66 -3.86 -2.09 -4.02
CA ILE A 66 -4.01 -1.05 -5.04
C ILE A 66 -5.33 -1.26 -5.79
N PHE A 67 -6.09 -0.17 -5.93
CA PHE A 67 -7.37 -0.14 -6.61
C PHE A 67 -7.33 0.82 -7.81
N ASP A 68 -8.35 0.76 -8.65
CA ASP A 68 -8.58 1.78 -9.67
C ASP A 68 -8.79 3.17 -9.06
N SER A 69 -8.78 4.22 -9.88
CA SER A 69 -8.94 5.60 -9.41
C SER A 69 -10.29 5.88 -8.74
N ARG A 70 -11.26 4.97 -8.86
CA ARG A 70 -12.59 5.09 -8.25
C ARG A 70 -12.69 4.27 -6.95
N GLY A 71 -11.68 3.45 -6.63
CA GLY A 71 -11.68 2.55 -5.48
C GLY A 71 -12.61 1.35 -5.64
N LEU A 72 -13.03 1.01 -6.87
CA LEU A 72 -14.05 -0.02 -7.11
C LEU A 72 -13.47 -1.38 -7.45
N GLU A 73 -12.36 -1.41 -8.19
CA GLU A 73 -11.78 -2.64 -8.70
C GLU A 73 -10.33 -2.79 -8.26
N SER A 74 -9.97 -3.98 -7.75
CA SER A 74 -8.59 -4.31 -7.41
C SER A 74 -7.73 -4.31 -8.68
N CYS A 75 -6.64 -3.56 -8.62
CA CYS A 75 -5.61 -3.51 -9.64
C CYS A 75 -4.36 -4.27 -9.19
N ALA A 76 -4.49 -5.26 -8.29
CA ALA A 76 -3.35 -5.94 -7.66
C ALA A 76 -2.43 -6.66 -8.64
N TYR A 77 -2.93 -7.03 -9.82
CA TYR A 77 -2.20 -7.79 -10.83
C TYR A 77 -2.31 -7.15 -12.22
N VAL A 78 -1.23 -7.24 -12.99
CA VAL A 78 -1.14 -6.77 -14.37
C VAL A 78 -0.44 -7.76 -15.28
N TYR A 79 -0.78 -7.69 -16.56
CA TYR A 79 -0.21 -8.52 -17.62
C TYR A 79 0.82 -7.72 -18.42
N ASN A 80 1.94 -8.37 -18.75
CA ASN A 80 2.97 -7.78 -19.58
C ASN A 80 2.62 -8.03 -21.07
N SER A 81 2.14 -7.01 -21.78
CA SER A 81 1.80 -7.12 -23.22
C SER A 81 2.96 -6.76 -24.16
N THR A 82 4.13 -6.38 -23.64
CA THR A 82 5.20 -5.73 -24.43
C THR A 82 5.95 -6.62 -25.44
N THR A 83 5.60 -7.89 -25.59
CA THR A 83 6.12 -8.72 -26.70
C THR A 83 5.35 -8.58 -28.01
N ALA A 84 4.15 -7.97 -28.03
CA ALA A 84 3.35 -7.89 -29.27
C ALA A 84 3.90 -6.89 -30.31
N THR A 85 4.79 -5.96 -29.96
CA THR A 85 5.36 -4.96 -30.89
C THR A 85 6.88 -5.04 -31.08
N GLN A 86 7.58 -5.95 -30.38
CA GLN A 86 9.03 -6.17 -30.57
C GLN A 86 9.39 -7.57 -31.13
N ALA A 87 8.40 -8.35 -31.56
CA ALA A 87 8.61 -9.65 -32.20
C ALA A 87 9.07 -9.58 -33.67
N ALA A 88 9.44 -8.41 -34.19
CA ALA A 88 9.89 -8.30 -35.58
C ALA A 88 11.36 -8.67 -35.80
N ASN A 89 12.27 -8.62 -34.81
CA ASN A 89 13.71 -8.62 -35.14
C ASN A 89 14.73 -9.33 -34.22
N THR A 90 14.38 -10.17 -33.23
CA THR A 90 15.44 -10.96 -32.54
C THR A 90 15.00 -12.35 -32.11
N THR A 91 15.71 -13.36 -32.62
CA THR A 91 15.58 -14.80 -32.37
C THR A 91 16.09 -15.19 -30.98
N GLN A 92 15.44 -14.72 -29.91
CA GLN A 92 15.55 -15.34 -28.59
C GLN A 92 14.16 -15.38 -27.97
N ALA A 93 13.48 -16.50 -28.19
CA ALA A 93 12.20 -16.80 -27.57
C ALA A 93 12.42 -17.00 -26.05
N SER A 94 12.42 -15.90 -25.30
CA SER A 94 12.19 -15.95 -23.87
C SER A 94 10.76 -16.43 -23.66
N LEU A 95 10.61 -17.63 -23.08
CA LEU A 95 9.34 -18.26 -22.70
C LEU A 95 8.46 -17.25 -21.94
N THR A 96 7.52 -16.62 -22.65
CA THR A 96 6.57 -15.66 -22.10
C THR A 96 5.56 -16.43 -21.26
N SER A 97 5.67 -16.38 -19.94
CA SER A 97 4.55 -16.82 -19.12
C SER A 97 3.48 -15.74 -19.16
N ASP A 98 2.27 -16.09 -19.57
CA ASP A 98 1.01 -15.33 -19.42
C ASP A 98 0.62 -15.14 -17.94
N LYS A 99 1.62 -15.07 -17.05
CA LYS A 99 1.43 -15.02 -15.62
C LYS A 99 1.26 -13.56 -15.20
N PRO A 100 0.19 -13.24 -14.48
CA PRO A 100 0.03 -11.92 -13.91
C PRO A 100 1.19 -11.59 -12.98
N ILE A 101 1.67 -10.36 -13.05
CA ILE A 101 2.69 -9.80 -12.16
C ILE A 101 1.98 -8.84 -11.20
N ARG A 102 2.44 -8.77 -9.95
CA ARG A 102 1.87 -7.86 -8.97
C ARG A 102 2.13 -6.39 -9.34
N ASN A 103 1.10 -5.56 -9.22
CA ASN A 103 1.16 -4.13 -9.48
C ASN A 103 1.89 -3.36 -8.37
N LEU A 104 1.51 -3.62 -7.13
CA LEU A 104 2.11 -3.01 -5.95
C LEU A 104 3.19 -3.93 -5.37
N LEU A 105 4.39 -3.42 -5.14
CA LEU A 105 5.53 -4.14 -4.59
C LEU A 105 6.01 -3.46 -3.29
N GLY A 106 6.92 -4.13 -2.58
CA GLY A 106 7.43 -3.68 -1.29
C GLY A 106 6.72 -4.36 -0.11
N SER A 107 6.70 -3.71 1.04
CA SER A 107 6.02 -4.23 2.23
C SER A 107 4.53 -3.91 2.16
N LEU A 108 3.73 -4.88 1.71
CA LEU A 108 2.27 -4.72 1.59
C LEU A 108 1.55 -4.84 2.92
N THR A 109 2.26 -5.25 3.97
CA THR A 109 1.78 -5.35 5.33
C THR A 109 2.69 -4.52 6.23
N ALA A 110 2.10 -3.83 7.19
CA ALA A 110 2.83 -3.12 8.23
C ALA A 110 2.25 -3.48 9.60
N GLU A 111 3.15 -3.71 10.55
CA GLU A 111 2.82 -3.87 11.95
C GLU A 111 2.69 -2.50 12.63
N GLY A 112 1.83 -2.41 13.64
CA GLY A 112 1.69 -1.19 14.43
C GLY A 112 2.98 -0.86 15.17
N THR A 113 3.46 0.38 15.03
CA THR A 113 4.66 0.87 15.72
C THR A 113 4.32 2.09 16.57
N ARG A 114 4.82 2.16 17.81
CA ARG A 114 4.72 3.38 18.64
C ARG A 114 5.71 4.42 18.12
N LEU A 115 5.21 5.53 17.59
CA LEU A 115 6.02 6.66 17.17
C LEU A 115 5.49 7.96 17.78
N ARG A 116 6.14 9.08 17.49
CA ARG A 116 5.66 10.43 17.79
C ARG A 116 5.39 11.17 16.50
N ASP A 117 4.33 11.97 16.46
CA ASP A 117 4.04 12.86 15.34
C ASP A 117 4.91 14.14 15.38
N THR A 118 4.67 15.04 14.44
CA THR A 118 5.37 16.33 14.32
C THR A 118 5.10 17.29 15.48
N GLU A 119 4.04 17.05 16.25
CA GLU A 119 3.65 17.81 17.43
C GLU A 119 4.12 17.13 18.73
N ASN A 120 4.92 16.06 18.62
CA ASN A 120 5.45 15.26 19.72
C ASN A 120 4.39 14.43 20.49
N ASN A 121 3.17 14.32 19.97
CA ASN A 121 2.16 13.41 20.50
C ASN A 121 2.56 11.97 20.14
N GLN A 122 2.36 11.03 21.06
CA GLN A 122 2.56 9.62 20.74
C GLN A 122 1.48 9.15 19.73
N GLY A 123 1.65 7.94 19.19
CA GLY A 123 0.65 7.30 18.35
C GLY A 123 1.07 5.91 17.93
N ILE A 124 0.09 5.14 17.44
CA ILE A 124 0.34 3.87 16.76
C ILE A 124 0.29 4.11 15.26
N PHE A 125 1.40 3.87 14.58
CA PHE A 125 1.56 4.18 13.15
C PHE A 125 1.92 2.94 12.35
N PHE A 126 1.53 2.94 11.08
CA PHE A 126 1.87 1.96 10.06
C PHE A 126 2.57 2.68 8.92
N CYS A 127 3.83 2.33 8.67
CA CYS A 127 4.66 2.96 7.65
C CYS A 127 4.86 1.99 6.48
N PHE A 128 4.57 2.45 5.27
CA PHE A 128 4.64 1.60 4.08
C PHE A 128 5.73 2.05 3.10
N GLN A 129 6.66 1.15 2.79
CA GLN A 129 7.63 1.33 1.71
C GLN A 129 7.14 0.57 0.47
N LEU A 130 6.49 1.28 -0.44
CA LEU A 130 5.79 0.70 -1.59
C LEU A 130 6.41 1.14 -2.93
N TYR A 131 6.21 0.33 -3.97
CA TYR A 131 6.65 0.59 -5.34
C TYR A 131 5.54 0.16 -6.32
N VAL A 132 5.39 0.84 -7.45
CA VAL A 132 4.35 0.54 -8.47
C VAL A 132 4.99 0.07 -9.77
N THR A 133 4.47 -1.00 -10.38
CA THR A 133 5.05 -1.60 -11.60
C THR A 133 4.47 -1.11 -12.93
N ILE A 134 3.26 -0.55 -12.96
CA ILE A 134 2.49 -0.44 -14.22
C ILE A 134 2.98 0.63 -15.20
N GLN A 135 3.28 0.21 -16.44
CA GLN A 135 3.09 1.00 -17.66
C GLN A 135 1.62 0.91 -18.09
N PHE A 136 0.91 2.04 -18.19
CA PHE A 136 -0.49 2.05 -18.64
C PHE A 136 -0.57 1.51 -20.07
N SER A 137 -1.07 0.29 -20.24
CA SER A 137 -1.70 -0.13 -21.49
C SER A 137 -3.17 -0.34 -21.18
N ARG A 138 -3.95 0.74 -21.18
CA ARG A 138 -5.40 0.62 -21.38
C ARG A 138 -5.63 0.38 -22.87
N HIS A 139 -6.35 -0.69 -23.20
CA HIS A 139 -7.14 -0.72 -24.42
C HIS A 139 -8.21 0.38 -24.35
#